data_AF-A0A3C1KL51-F1
#
_entry.id   AF-A0A3C1KL51-F1
#
_cell.length_a   1.000
_cell.length_b   1.000
_cell.length_c   1.000
_cell.angle_alpha   90.00
_cell.angle_beta   90.00
_cell.angle_gamma   90.00
#
_symmetry.space_group_name_H-M   'P 1'
#
loop_
_entity.id
_entity.type
_entity.pdbx_description
1 polymer ?
#
loop_
_entity_poly.entity_id
_entity_poly.type
_entity_poly.pdbx_seq_one_letter_code
_entity_poly.pdbx_strand_id
1 'polypeptide(L)'
;WGIVGMLVGVLIAAQLAFPILNFDLPWTSFGRLRPLHTNAVIFAFGGSALFATSYYVVQRTTQVRLISDKLAAFTFWGWQAV
;
A
#
# COMPACT_ATOMS: atom_id res chain seq x y z
N TRP A 1 4.85 -0.12 2.76
CA TRP A 1 3.73 0.68 2.23
C TRP A 1 3.01 1.56 3.26
N GLY A 2 2.79 1.11 4.50
CA GLY A 2 2.07 1.91 5.52
C GLY A 2 2.63 3.33 5.70
N ILE A 3 3.94 3.45 5.94
CA ILE A 3 4.60 4.76 6.08
C ILE A 3 4.41 5.62 4.83
N VAL A 4 4.65 5.05 3.64
CA VAL A 4 4.51 5.78 2.36
C VAL A 4 3.08 6.29 2.16
N GLY A 5 2.08 5.42 2.30
CA GLY A 5 0.67 5.80 2.15
C GLY A 5 0.25 6.88 3.15
N MET A 6 0.63 6.72 4.42
CA MET A 6 0.30 7.71 5.47
C MET A 6 1.02 9.05 5.25
N LEU A 7 2.27 9.06 4.81
CA LEU A 7 3.01 10.29 4.49
C LEU A 7 2.39 11.04 3.32
N VAL A 8 1.99 10.35 2.25
CA VAL A 8 1.22 10.98 1.15
C VAL A 8 -0.11 11.52 1.69
N GLY A 9 -0.74 10.81 2.64
CA GLY A 9 -1.94 11.28 3.35
C GLY A 9 -1.72 12.61 4.08
N VAL A 10 -0.63 12.72 4.85
CA VAL A 10 -0.24 13.96 5.52
C VAL A 10 0.02 15.07 4.49
N LEU A 11 0.71 14.77 3.38
CA LEU A 11 0.97 15.74 2.32
C LEU A 11 -0.32 16.27 1.69
N ILE A 12 -1.25 15.41 1.28
CA ILE A 12 -2.50 15.84 0.65
C ILE A 12 -3.44 16.54 1.66
N ALA A 13 -3.38 16.18 2.95
CA ALA A 13 -4.06 16.93 3.99
C ALA A 13 -3.48 18.34 4.13
N ALA A 14 -2.15 18.48 4.08
CA ALA A 14 -1.48 19.77 4.08
C ALA A 14 -1.81 20.60 2.82
N GLN A 15 -2.00 19.99 1.65
CA GLN A 15 -2.45 20.67 0.43
C GLN A 15 -3.88 21.23 0.55
N LEU A 16 -4.75 20.62 1.34
CA LEU A 16 -6.07 21.16 1.65
C LEU A 16 -5.98 22.38 2.58
N ALA A 17 -5.05 22.35 3.56
CA ALA A 17 -4.83 23.46 4.47
C ALA A 17 -4.06 24.63 3.83
N PHE A 18 -3.08 24.33 2.98
CA PHE A 18 -2.18 25.27 2.34
C PHE A 18 -2.06 24.95 0.84
N PRO A 19 -2.93 25.51 -0.02
CA PRO A 19 -2.98 25.18 -1.45
C PRO A 19 -1.66 25.39 -2.22
N ILE A 20 -0.77 26.26 -1.74
CA ILE A 20 0.57 26.47 -2.32
C ILE A 20 1.42 25.18 -2.36
N LEU A 21 1.14 24.20 -1.49
CA LEU A 21 1.81 22.91 -1.47
C LEU A 21 1.41 21.98 -2.64
N ASN A 22 0.56 22.44 -3.57
CA ASN A 22 0.38 21.79 -4.87
C ASN A 22 1.56 22.04 -5.81
N PHE A 23 2.38 23.07 -5.55
CA PHE A 23 3.59 23.46 -6.29
C PHE A 23 3.38 23.82 -7.76
N ASP A 24 2.12 24.02 -8.21
CA ASP A 24 1.76 24.26 -9.62
C ASP A 24 2.31 23.22 -10.60
N LEU A 25 2.61 22.00 -10.12
CA LEU A 25 3.09 20.89 -10.93
C LEU A 25 1.98 19.83 -11.08
N PRO A 26 1.82 19.23 -12.27
CA PRO A 26 0.71 18.32 -12.53
C PRO A 26 0.79 17.04 -11.68
N TRP A 27 1.97 16.50 -11.40
CA TRP A 27 2.16 15.24 -10.64
C TRP A 27 2.10 15.41 -9.12
N THR A 28 2.24 16.62 -8.58
CA THR A 28 2.06 16.90 -7.14
C THR A 28 0.67 17.45 -6.82
N SER A 29 -0.18 17.68 -7.81
CA SER A 29 -1.53 18.18 -7.57
C SER A 29 -2.36 17.23 -6.68
N PHE A 30 -3.14 17.80 -5.76
CA PHE A 30 -4.02 17.07 -4.85
C PHE A 30 -4.91 16.05 -5.58
N GLY A 31 -5.45 16.44 -6.74
CA GLY A 31 -6.32 15.58 -7.55
C GLY A 31 -5.65 14.28 -8.02
N ARG A 32 -4.33 14.29 -8.27
CA ARG A 32 -3.57 13.10 -8.65
C ARG A 32 -2.98 12.34 -7.46
N LEU A 33 -2.53 13.06 -6.44
CA LEU A 33 -1.96 12.43 -5.23
C LEU A 33 -3.02 11.75 -4.36
N ARG A 34 -4.28 12.21 -4.40
CA ARG A 34 -5.37 11.59 -3.62
C ARG A 34 -5.62 10.12 -4.00
N PRO A 35 -5.86 9.74 -5.28
CA PRO A 35 -6.00 8.33 -5.63
C PRO A 35 -4.71 7.53 -5.39
N LEU A 36 -3.52 8.16 -5.48
CA LEU A 36 -2.26 7.52 -5.09
C LEU A 36 -2.24 7.17 -3.59
N HIS A 37 -2.59 8.13 -2.71
CA HIS A 37 -2.73 7.89 -1.27
C HIS A 37 -3.69 6.74 -0.97
N THR A 38 -4.90 6.79 -1.55
CA THR A 38 -5.93 5.77 -1.31
C THR A 38 -5.44 4.37 -1.72
N ASN A 39 -4.88 4.22 -2.93
CA ASN A 39 -4.36 2.92 -3.38
C ASN A 39 -3.17 2.45 -2.53
N ALA A 40 -2.25 3.36 -2.17
CA ALA A 40 -1.10 3.01 -1.34
C ALA A 40 -1.48 2.59 0.08
N VAL A 41 -2.52 3.19 0.68
CA VAL A 41 -2.98 2.83 2.03
C VAL A 41 -3.86 1.58 2.01
N ILE A 42 -4.79 1.45 1.06
CA ILE A 42 -5.72 0.31 1.03
C ILE A 42 -5.03 -0.93 0.48
N PHE A 43 -4.52 -0.86 -0.74
CA PHE A 43 -3.96 -2.03 -1.40
C PHE A 43 -2.51 -2.24 -0.98
N ALA A 44 -1.63 -1.28 -1.20
CA ALA A 44 -0.22 -1.52 -0.92
C ALA A 44 0.01 -1.79 0.59
N PHE A 45 -0.57 -1.00 1.50
CA PHE A 45 -0.46 -1.27 2.94
C PHE A 45 -1.43 -2.35 3.43
N GLY A 46 -2.74 -2.13 3.30
CA GLY A 46 -3.74 -3.08 3.80
C GLY A 46 -3.64 -4.45 3.14
N GLY A 47 -3.45 -4.51 1.82
CA GLY A 47 -3.22 -5.75 1.08
C GLY A 47 -1.94 -6.48 1.51
N SER A 48 -0.80 -5.79 1.66
CA SER A 48 0.41 -6.45 2.20
C SER A 48 0.22 -6.95 3.63
N ALA A 49 -0.53 -6.21 4.46
CA ALA A 49 -0.88 -6.66 5.80
C ALA A 49 -1.74 -7.93 5.75
N LEU A 50 -2.71 -8.02 4.82
CA LEU A 50 -3.52 -9.21 4.60
C LEU A 50 -2.70 -10.40 4.07
N PHE A 51 -1.76 -10.18 3.14
CA PHE A 51 -0.86 -11.23 2.67
C PHE A 51 -0.02 -11.81 3.81
N ALA A 52 0.64 -10.94 4.59
CA ALA A 52 1.46 -11.37 5.71
C ALA A 52 0.64 -12.11 6.78
N THR A 53 -0.51 -11.54 7.17
CA THR A 53 -1.37 -12.16 8.19
C THR A 53 -1.98 -13.46 7.71
N SER A 54 -2.51 -13.53 6.49
CA SER A 54 -3.09 -14.77 5.95
C SER A 54 -2.06 -15.88 5.80
N TYR A 55 -0.88 -15.61 5.23
CA TYR A 55 0.21 -16.58 5.10
C TYR A 55 0.71 -17.08 6.45
N TYR A 56 0.76 -16.22 7.45
CA TYR A 56 1.13 -16.64 8.79
C TYR A 56 0.03 -17.47 9.46
N VAL A 57 -1.20 -16.94 9.51
CA VAL A 57 -2.33 -17.55 10.21
C VAL A 57 -2.66 -18.91 9.63
N VAL A 58 -2.77 -19.04 8.30
CA VAL A 58 -3.16 -20.31 7.68
C VAL A 58 -2.19 -21.44 8.03
N GLN A 59 -0.88 -21.18 8.04
CA GLN A 59 0.12 -22.19 8.38
C GLN A 59 0.04 -22.61 9.85
N ARG A 60 -0.25 -21.66 10.76
CA ARG A 60 -0.32 -21.92 12.21
C ARG A 60 -1.65 -22.53 12.62
N THR A 61 -2.76 -22.17 12.01
CA THR A 61 -4.07 -22.73 12.36
C THR A 61 -4.26 -24.14 11.80
N THR A 62 -3.64 -24.45 10.66
CA THR A 62 -3.68 -25.80 10.07
C THR A 62 -2.48 -26.66 10.43
N GLN A 63 -1.44 -26.09 11.04
CA GLN A 63 -0.19 -26.77 11.40
C GLN A 63 0.54 -27.40 10.20
N VAL A 64 0.37 -26.84 9.00
CA VAL A 64 1.04 -27.28 7.77
C VAL A 64 1.75 -26.09 7.12
N ARG A 65 2.88 -26.34 6.45
CA ARG A 65 3.56 -25.31 5.65
C ARG A 65 2.71 -24.86 4.46
N LEU A 66 2.97 -23.65 3.97
CA LEU A 66 2.39 -23.18 2.72
C LEU A 66 2.66 -24.18 1.57
N ILE A 67 1.68 -24.33 0.69
CA ILE A 67 1.70 -25.32 -0.40
C ILE A 67 2.89 -25.17 -1.35
N SER A 68 3.37 -23.94 -1.58
CA SER A 68 4.49 -23.67 -2.47
C SER A 68 5.13 -22.32 -2.17
N ASP A 69 6.42 -22.33 -1.83
CA ASP A 69 7.21 -21.12 -1.61
C ASP A 69 7.35 -20.29 -2.90
N LYS A 70 7.42 -20.95 -4.06
CA LYS A 70 7.48 -20.27 -5.36
C LYS A 70 6.19 -19.52 -5.68
N LEU A 71 5.04 -20.11 -5.35
CA LEU A 71 3.75 -19.46 -5.58
C LEU A 71 3.55 -18.28 -4.62
N ALA A 72 3.99 -18.41 -3.36
CA ALA A 72 3.99 -17.30 -2.40
C ALA A 72 4.96 -16.17 -2.81
N ALA A 73 6.11 -16.51 -3.40
CA ALA A 73 7.02 -15.51 -3.97
C ALA A 73 6.41 -14.83 -5.21
N PHE A 74 5.70 -15.56 -6.06
CA PHE A 74 5.00 -14.99 -7.22
C PHE A 74 3.94 -13.97 -6.80
N THR A 75 3.08 -14.30 -5.83
CA THR A 75 2.09 -13.35 -5.32
C THR A 75 2.73 -12.15 -4.64
N PHE A 76 3.84 -12.35 -3.91
CA PHE A 76 4.59 -11.24 -3.31
C PHE A 76 5.12 -10.29 -4.39
N TRP A 77 5.93 -10.76 -5.33
CA TRP A 77 6.52 -9.89 -6.37
C TRP A 77 5.47 -9.33 -7.32
N GLY A 78 4.42 -10.10 -7.63
CA GLY A 78 3.27 -9.62 -8.39
C GLY A 78 2.55 -8.47 -7.67
N TRP A 79 2.39 -8.55 -6.35
CA TRP A 79 1.80 -7.48 -5.55
C TRP A 79 2.69 -6.24 -5.44
N GLN A 80 4.02 -6.42 -5.42
CA GLN A 80 4.96 -5.30 -5.36
C GLN A 80 5.10 -4.56 -6.69
N ALA A 81 4.76 -5.20 -7.82
CA ALA A 81 4.89 -4.63 -9.15
C ALA A 81 3.72 -3.71 -9.55
N VAL A 82 2.61 -3.73 -8.80
CA VAL A 82 1.36 -2.99 -9.08
C VAL A 82 1.09 -1.99 -7.97
#